data_AF-A0A0N4ZU99-F1
#
_entry.id   AF-A0A0N4ZU99-F1
#
_cell.length_a   1.000
_cell.length_b   1.000
_cell.length_c   1.000
_cell.angle_alpha   90.00
_cell.angle_beta   90.00
_cell.angle_gamma   90.00
#
_symmetry.space_group_name_H-M   'P 1'
#
loop_
_entity.id
_entity.type
_entity.pdbx_description
1 polymer ?
#
loop_
_entity_poly.entity_id
_entity_poly.type
_entity_poly.pdbx_seq_one_letter_code
_entity_poly.pdbx_strand_id
1 'polypeptide(L)'
;MDPNQPAVSMSPFPYPPEYSLEYTTENIKLGRFHYPPQIPKKYKLFGIEYDRDNDKEPSLVDLKIPQLYNSKEDIKKELKKLNKSMIAAYLDLLDVLIRCPSDPERIQRIEQLRLLFINFHHLCNQLRPIQARDNLVAICEDQVIDIIRVTESLRQIVKLGKSDTFDLFKKYITALKERNDKFLKKKKTLIKEKKSIEVQKKVTEDSSKVGHCNDVDMGENDNEENNCIKMENKEGESNIIIEINNDEQLTKKEKKIGNKIARDKQFADIFNDSTI
;
A
#
# COMPACT_ATOMS: atom_id res chain seq x y z
N MET A 1 39.89 -56.52 -19.54
CA MET A 1 40.06 -55.20 -18.89
C MET A 1 40.32 -54.22 -20.02
N ASP A 2 39.27 -53.57 -20.53
CA ASP A 2 39.40 -52.66 -21.67
C ASP A 2 40.04 -51.34 -21.24
N PRO A 3 41.11 -50.88 -21.89
CA PRO A 3 41.87 -49.68 -21.49
C PRO A 3 41.25 -48.34 -21.95
N ASN A 4 40.03 -48.33 -22.51
CA ASN A 4 39.39 -47.14 -23.09
C ASN A 4 38.08 -46.72 -22.40
N GLN A 5 38.04 -46.73 -21.07
CA GLN A 5 37.01 -45.97 -20.35
C GLN A 5 37.54 -44.55 -20.06
N PRO A 6 36.96 -43.49 -20.65
CA PRO A 6 37.32 -42.13 -20.28
C PRO A 6 36.99 -41.95 -18.80
N ALA A 7 37.96 -41.44 -18.04
CA ALA A 7 37.79 -41.12 -16.63
C ALA A 7 36.54 -40.27 -16.47
N VAL A 8 35.49 -40.84 -15.87
CA VAL A 8 34.25 -40.12 -15.59
C VAL A 8 34.61 -39.07 -14.55
N SER A 9 34.77 -37.83 -15.00
CA SER A 9 34.87 -36.67 -14.13
C SER A 9 33.54 -36.55 -13.38
N MET A 10 33.46 -37.20 -12.23
CA MET A 10 32.29 -37.14 -11.37
C MET A 10 32.27 -35.76 -10.71
N SER A 11 31.43 -34.88 -11.24
CA SER A 11 30.99 -33.69 -10.53
C SER A 11 30.41 -34.10 -9.16
N PRO A 12 30.67 -33.35 -8.08
CA PRO A 12 30.06 -33.61 -6.77
C PRO A 12 28.54 -33.33 -6.74
N PHE A 13 28.00 -32.73 -7.80
CA PHE A 13 26.57 -32.45 -7.95
C PHE A 13 25.90 -33.46 -8.88
N PRO A 14 24.67 -33.88 -8.55
CA PRO A 14 23.90 -34.77 -9.43
C PRO A 14 23.69 -34.09 -10.78
N TYR A 15 23.72 -34.88 -11.84
CA TYR A 15 23.33 -34.41 -13.16
C TYR A 15 21.87 -33.93 -13.15
N PRO A 16 21.52 -32.94 -13.98
CA PRO A 16 20.14 -32.52 -14.12
C PRO A 16 19.24 -33.72 -14.49
N PRO A 17 17.96 -33.69 -14.09
CA PRO A 17 17.03 -34.77 -14.40
C PRO A 17 16.94 -35.08 -15.90
N GLU A 18 16.71 -36.36 -16.23
CA GLU A 18 16.70 -36.87 -17.61
C GLU A 18 15.69 -36.16 -18.52
N TYR A 19 14.52 -35.80 -17.97
CA TYR A 19 13.49 -35.05 -18.70
C TYR A 19 13.95 -33.67 -19.22
N SER A 20 15.05 -33.12 -18.68
CA SER A 20 15.59 -31.83 -19.14
C SER A 20 16.00 -31.86 -20.61
N LEU A 21 16.42 -33.02 -21.12
CA LEU A 21 16.83 -33.21 -22.51
C LEU A 21 15.67 -33.04 -23.50
N GLU A 22 14.44 -33.24 -23.04
CA GLU A 22 13.25 -33.18 -23.90
C GLU A 22 12.78 -31.76 -24.18
N TYR A 23 13.26 -30.77 -23.41
CA TYR A 23 12.92 -29.36 -23.58
C TYR A 23 13.73 -28.72 -24.72
N THR A 24 13.52 -29.20 -25.94
CA THR A 24 14.09 -28.62 -27.16
C THR A 24 13.11 -27.66 -27.85
N THR A 25 13.62 -26.72 -28.63
CA THR A 25 12.80 -25.74 -29.37
C THR A 25 11.79 -26.41 -30.32
N GLU A 26 12.15 -27.56 -30.88
CA GLU A 26 11.28 -28.34 -31.77
C GLU A 26 10.17 -29.05 -30.98
N ASN A 27 10.53 -29.71 -29.88
CA ASN A 27 9.56 -30.41 -29.02
C ASN A 27 8.57 -29.45 -28.38
N ILE A 28 9.00 -28.25 -27.99
CA ILE A 28 8.12 -27.20 -27.44
C ILE A 28 7.11 -26.75 -28.50
N LYS A 29 7.56 -26.52 -29.76
CA LYS A 29 6.67 -26.15 -30.87
C LYS A 29 5.65 -27.26 -31.19
N LEU A 30 6.07 -28.51 -31.07
CA LEU A 30 5.23 -29.70 -31.31
C LEU A 30 4.39 -30.11 -30.09
N GLY A 31 4.51 -29.43 -28.95
CA GLY A 31 3.83 -29.79 -27.71
C GLY A 31 4.27 -31.12 -27.08
N ARG A 32 5.44 -31.65 -27.47
CA ARG A 32 6.03 -32.90 -26.96
C ARG A 32 6.98 -32.62 -25.79
N PHE A 33 6.47 -32.02 -24.73
CA PHE A 33 7.22 -31.79 -23.49
C PHE A 33 6.42 -32.32 -22.29
N HIS A 34 7.12 -32.63 -21.21
CA HIS A 34 6.47 -33.05 -19.97
C HIS A 34 5.76 -31.86 -19.29
N TYR A 35 4.46 -32.01 -19.05
CA TYR A 35 3.71 -31.10 -18.20
C TYR A 35 4.13 -31.28 -16.73
N PRO A 36 4.00 -30.22 -15.90
CA PRO A 36 4.26 -30.36 -14.47
C PRO A 36 3.40 -31.50 -13.89
N PRO A 37 3.99 -32.35 -13.02
CA PRO A 37 3.25 -33.45 -12.41
C PRO A 37 2.09 -32.91 -11.57
N GLN A 38 1.06 -33.73 -11.40
CA GLN A 38 -0.03 -33.40 -10.48
C GLN A 38 0.53 -33.27 -9.06
N ILE A 39 0.01 -32.30 -8.30
CA ILE A 39 0.54 -32.05 -6.97
C ILE A 39 0.22 -33.25 -6.07
N PRO A 40 1.24 -33.94 -5.52
CA PRO A 40 1.01 -35.13 -4.72
C PRO A 40 0.29 -34.75 -3.42
N LYS A 41 -0.64 -35.60 -2.98
CA LYS A 41 -1.33 -35.44 -1.70
C LYS A 41 -0.39 -35.68 -0.52
N LYS A 42 0.49 -36.67 -0.66
CA LYS A 42 1.49 -37.03 0.34
C LYS A 42 2.87 -36.81 -0.23
N TYR A 43 3.72 -36.08 0.50
CA TYR A 43 5.08 -35.83 0.09
C TYR A 43 6.00 -35.82 1.31
N LYS A 44 7.28 -36.10 1.08
CA LYS A 44 8.29 -36.11 2.14
C LYS A 44 8.91 -34.73 2.26
N LEU A 45 8.69 -34.06 3.39
CA LEU A 45 9.26 -32.75 3.71
C LEU A 45 10.28 -32.92 4.84
N PHE A 46 11.55 -32.62 4.57
CA PHE A 46 12.66 -32.75 5.54
C PHE A 46 12.77 -34.12 6.23
N GLY A 47 12.41 -35.20 5.53
CA GLY A 47 12.44 -36.54 6.11
C GLY A 47 11.10 -37.03 6.67
N ILE A 48 10.12 -36.14 6.84
CA ILE A 48 8.82 -36.42 7.43
C ILE A 48 7.78 -36.58 6.33
N GLU A 49 6.96 -37.63 6.39
CA GLU A 49 5.82 -37.77 5.51
C GLU A 49 4.75 -36.75 5.90
N TYR A 50 4.39 -35.90 4.95
CA TYR A 50 3.39 -34.85 5.12
C TYR A 50 2.19 -35.16 4.23
N ASP A 51 1.00 -35.03 4.80
CA ASP A 51 -0.28 -35.26 4.12
C ASP A 51 -1.03 -33.94 4.02
N ARG A 52 -1.24 -33.46 2.78
CA ARG A 52 -1.94 -32.20 2.50
C ARG A 52 -3.38 -32.20 3.03
N ASP A 53 -4.06 -33.34 3.01
CA ASP A 53 -5.47 -33.41 3.42
C ASP A 53 -5.60 -33.34 4.96
N ASN A 54 -4.52 -33.61 5.69
CA ASN A 54 -4.44 -33.58 7.15
C ASN A 54 -3.32 -32.63 7.62
N ASP A 55 -3.44 -31.34 7.27
CA ASP A 55 -2.51 -30.26 7.65
C ASP A 55 -2.63 -29.83 9.14
N LYS A 56 -2.88 -30.80 10.02
CA LYS A 56 -2.86 -30.56 11.47
C LYS A 56 -1.56 -31.13 12.01
N GLU A 57 -0.94 -30.43 12.96
CA GLU A 57 0.18 -31.01 13.67
C GLU A 57 -0.21 -32.37 14.28
N PRO A 58 0.65 -33.40 14.17
CA PRO A 58 0.35 -34.71 14.69
C PRO A 58 0.07 -34.62 16.20
N SER A 59 -0.96 -35.33 16.66
CA SER A 59 -1.29 -35.31 18.08
C SER A 59 -0.19 -36.02 18.87
N LEU A 60 -0.01 -35.63 20.14
CA LEU A 60 0.93 -36.33 21.02
C LEU A 60 0.58 -37.82 21.18
N VAL A 61 -0.72 -38.15 21.08
CA VAL A 61 -1.22 -39.52 21.12
C VAL A 61 -0.76 -40.31 19.90
N ASP A 62 -0.80 -39.72 18.69
CA ASP A 62 -0.31 -40.36 17.46
C ASP A 62 1.19 -40.63 17.52
N LEU A 63 1.93 -39.76 18.22
CA LEU A 63 3.36 -39.89 18.48
C LEU A 63 3.68 -40.85 19.65
N LYS A 64 2.66 -41.43 20.30
CA LYS A 64 2.78 -42.28 21.51
C LYS A 64 3.47 -41.58 22.68
N ILE A 65 3.30 -40.26 22.79
CA ILE A 65 3.86 -39.43 23.86
C ILE A 65 2.75 -39.08 24.85
N PRO A 66 2.95 -39.27 26.16
CA PRO A 66 1.93 -38.93 27.14
C PRO A 66 1.70 -37.42 27.17
N GLN A 67 0.43 -37.06 27.05
CA GLN A 67 -0.04 -35.68 27.11
C GLN A 67 -0.17 -35.24 28.57
N LEU A 68 0.51 -34.15 28.94
CA LEU A 68 0.58 -33.63 30.31
C LEU A 68 -0.36 -32.45 30.59
N TYR A 69 -1.17 -32.05 29.60
CA TYR A 69 -2.07 -30.90 29.68
C TYR A 69 -3.48 -31.26 29.22
N ASN A 70 -4.49 -30.51 29.66
CA ASN A 70 -5.88 -30.71 29.27
C ASN A 70 -6.23 -29.93 27.99
N SER A 71 -6.56 -30.61 26.89
CA SER A 71 -6.95 -29.97 25.62
C SER A 71 -8.23 -29.13 25.69
N LYS A 72 -9.07 -29.30 26.73
CA LYS A 72 -10.34 -28.58 26.88
C LYS A 72 -10.18 -27.23 27.60
N GLU A 73 -9.03 -26.99 28.23
CA GLU A 73 -8.77 -25.77 28.99
C GLU A 73 -8.08 -24.70 28.14
N ASP A 74 -8.04 -23.47 28.66
CA ASP A 74 -7.33 -22.37 28.00
C ASP A 74 -5.85 -22.71 27.80
N ILE A 75 -5.40 -22.75 26.55
CA ILE A 75 -4.00 -23.05 26.16
C ILE A 75 -3.00 -22.19 26.95
N LYS A 76 -3.33 -20.91 27.19
CA LYS A 76 -2.48 -19.98 27.96
C LYS A 76 -2.30 -20.39 29.42
N LYS A 77 -3.33 -20.95 30.06
CA LYS A 77 -3.25 -21.42 31.45
C LYS A 77 -2.40 -22.69 31.53
N GLU A 78 -2.63 -23.62 30.62
CA GLU A 78 -1.87 -24.87 30.54
C GLU A 78 -0.40 -24.62 30.21
N LEU A 79 -0.08 -23.68 29.31
CA LEU A 79 1.29 -23.30 29.00
C LEU A 79 2.02 -22.73 30.23
N LYS A 80 1.35 -21.91 31.03
CA LYS A 80 1.89 -21.38 32.29
C LYS A 80 2.10 -22.49 33.34
N LYS A 81 1.18 -23.45 33.42
CA LYS A 81 1.27 -24.60 34.31
C LYS A 81 2.45 -25.50 33.94
N LEU A 82 2.61 -25.83 32.66
CA LEU A 82 3.77 -26.58 32.16
C LEU A 82 5.08 -25.84 32.41
N ASN A 83 5.12 -24.52 32.21
CA ASN A 83 6.33 -23.74 32.50
C ASN A 83 6.73 -23.82 33.99
N LYS A 84 5.76 -23.68 34.90
CA LYS A 84 6.02 -23.87 36.34
C LYS A 84 6.51 -25.30 36.64
N SER A 85 5.89 -26.30 36.03
CA SER A 85 6.30 -27.71 36.18
C SER A 85 7.71 -27.97 35.65
N MET A 86 8.11 -27.28 34.58
CA MET A 86 9.45 -27.38 33.99
C MET A 86 10.51 -26.78 34.90
N ILE A 87 10.25 -25.61 35.48
CA ILE A 87 11.15 -24.99 36.46
C ILE A 87 11.32 -25.90 37.69
N ALA A 88 10.22 -26.45 38.21
CA ALA A 88 10.28 -27.40 39.34
C ALA A 88 11.10 -28.65 38.99
N ALA A 89 10.87 -29.26 37.83
CA ALA A 89 11.62 -30.44 37.38
C ALA A 89 13.12 -30.13 37.17
N TYR A 90 13.47 -28.91 36.76
CA TYR A 90 14.85 -28.47 36.65
C TYR A 90 15.52 -28.29 38.02
N LEU A 91 14.82 -27.70 39.00
CA LEU A 91 15.33 -27.59 40.36
C LEU A 91 15.53 -28.96 41.01
N ASP A 92 14.59 -29.88 40.81
CA ASP A 92 14.72 -31.27 41.26
C ASP A 92 15.96 -31.96 40.64
N LEU A 93 16.23 -31.71 39.36
CA LEU A 93 17.42 -32.23 38.69
C LEU A 93 18.69 -31.63 39.32
N LEU A 94 18.73 -30.33 39.60
CA LEU A 94 19.86 -29.70 40.28
C LEU A 94 20.10 -30.31 41.67
N ASP A 95 19.04 -30.55 42.44
CA ASP A 95 19.15 -31.17 43.77
C ASP A 95 19.73 -32.60 43.71
N VAL A 96 19.38 -33.38 42.68
CA VAL A 96 19.98 -34.70 42.45
C VAL A 96 21.46 -34.57 42.07
N LEU A 97 21.81 -33.61 41.21
CA LEU A 97 23.20 -33.37 40.80
C LEU A 97 24.10 -32.93 41.96
N ILE A 98 23.57 -32.12 42.89
CA ILE A 98 24.29 -31.68 44.09
C ILE A 98 24.47 -32.83 45.07
N ARG A 99 23.43 -33.65 45.30
CA ARG A 99 23.47 -34.74 46.29
C ARG A 99 24.29 -35.94 45.80
N CYS A 100 23.97 -36.46 44.62
CA CYS A 100 24.53 -37.70 44.07
C CYS A 100 24.51 -37.67 42.53
N PRO A 101 25.58 -37.17 41.89
CA PRO A 101 25.59 -36.97 40.43
C PRO A 101 25.56 -38.27 39.61
N SER A 102 25.90 -39.42 40.21
CA SER A 102 25.95 -40.73 39.54
C SER A 102 24.68 -41.58 39.71
N ASP A 103 23.68 -41.07 40.41
CA ASP A 103 22.44 -41.81 40.67
C ASP A 103 21.64 -41.99 39.36
N PRO A 104 21.07 -43.20 39.07
CA PRO A 104 20.11 -43.38 37.99
C PRO A 104 18.90 -42.44 38.05
N GLU A 105 18.55 -41.89 39.22
CA GLU A 105 17.51 -40.88 39.38
C GLU A 105 17.72 -39.67 38.45
N ARG A 106 18.98 -39.27 38.21
CA ARG A 106 19.33 -38.19 37.27
C ARG A 106 18.73 -38.41 35.89
N ILE A 107 18.81 -39.63 35.37
CA ILE A 107 18.30 -39.98 34.03
C ILE A 107 16.77 -39.86 34.00
N GLN A 108 16.11 -40.26 35.08
CA GLN A 108 14.65 -40.15 35.21
C GLN A 108 14.20 -38.68 35.22
N ARG A 109 14.89 -37.81 35.97
CA ARG A 109 14.60 -36.36 35.98
C ARG A 109 14.85 -35.71 34.61
N ILE A 110 15.88 -36.13 33.89
CA ILE A 110 16.15 -35.67 32.51
C ILE A 110 15.02 -36.08 31.56
N GLU A 111 14.56 -37.34 31.61
CA GLU A 111 13.46 -37.81 30.78
C GLU A 111 12.12 -37.12 31.12
N GLN A 112 11.86 -36.83 32.39
CA GLN A 112 10.72 -36.01 32.82
C GLN A 112 10.79 -34.60 32.22
N LEU A 113 11.97 -33.96 32.28
CA LEU A 113 12.19 -32.64 31.71
C LEU A 113 12.00 -32.63 30.19
N ARG A 114 12.56 -33.63 29.49
CA ARG A 114 12.38 -33.83 28.05
C ARG A 114 10.89 -33.96 27.69
N LEU A 115 10.13 -34.75 28.46
CA LEU A 115 8.70 -34.93 28.22
C LEU A 115 7.92 -33.61 28.39
N LEU A 116 8.28 -32.80 29.39
CA LEU A 116 7.71 -31.47 29.60
C LEU A 116 7.99 -30.54 28.40
N PHE A 117 9.22 -30.54 27.87
CA PHE A 117 9.58 -29.76 26.67
C PHE A 117 8.79 -30.17 25.44
N ILE A 118 8.60 -31.47 25.20
CA ILE A 118 7.82 -31.95 24.06
C ILE A 118 6.37 -31.49 24.15
N ASN A 119 5.76 -31.61 25.34
CA ASN A 119 4.40 -31.14 25.59
C ASN A 119 4.27 -29.63 25.43
N PHE A 120 5.25 -28.86 25.94
CA PHE A 120 5.29 -27.41 25.80
C PHE A 120 5.39 -26.98 24.33
N HIS A 121 6.29 -27.60 23.57
CA HIS A 121 6.48 -27.32 22.16
C HIS A 121 5.21 -27.60 21.36
N HIS A 122 4.52 -28.70 21.68
CA HIS A 122 3.26 -29.04 21.02
C HIS A 122 2.18 -27.97 21.27
N LEU A 123 2.06 -27.42 22.49
CA LEU A 123 1.15 -26.29 22.74
C LEU A 123 1.58 -25.01 21.99
N CYS A 124 2.88 -24.73 21.89
CA CYS A 124 3.38 -23.61 21.10
C CYS A 124 3.03 -23.77 19.62
N ASN A 125 3.12 -24.98 19.07
CA ASN A 125 2.74 -25.27 17.69
C ASN A 125 1.27 -24.95 17.43
N GLN A 126 0.37 -25.34 18.34
CA GLN A 126 -1.06 -25.00 18.21
C GLN A 126 -1.35 -23.49 18.19
N LEU A 127 -0.46 -22.66 18.74
CA LEU A 127 -0.59 -21.20 18.71
C LEU A 127 -0.05 -20.56 17.42
N ARG A 128 0.74 -21.28 16.61
CA ARG A 128 1.34 -20.74 15.37
C ARG A 128 0.30 -20.23 14.37
N PRO A 129 -0.81 -20.93 14.09
CA PRO A 129 -1.81 -20.44 13.13
C PRO A 129 -2.50 -19.17 13.63
N ILE A 130 -2.72 -19.04 14.94
CA ILE A 130 -3.31 -17.84 15.55
C ILE A 130 -2.33 -16.67 15.41
N GLN A 131 -1.06 -16.89 15.76
CA GLN A 131 -0.01 -15.88 15.60
C GLN A 131 0.15 -15.42 14.14
N ALA A 132 0.10 -16.34 13.18
CA ALA A 132 0.19 -16.01 11.76
C ALA A 132 -0.98 -15.12 11.30
N ARG A 133 -2.20 -15.38 11.80
CA ARG A 133 -3.38 -14.55 11.53
C ARG A 133 -3.26 -13.17 12.14
N ASP A 134 -2.82 -13.08 13.39
CA ASP A 134 -2.62 -11.79 14.07
C ASP A 134 -1.55 -10.95 13.36
N ASN A 135 -0.47 -11.59 12.90
CA ASN A 135 0.55 -10.93 12.09
C ASN A 135 0.01 -10.43 10.75
N LEU A 136 -0.83 -11.23 10.07
CA LEU A 136 -1.48 -10.79 8.83
C LEU A 136 -2.39 -9.58 9.07
N VAL A 137 -3.15 -9.58 10.18
CA VAL A 137 -3.98 -8.43 10.56
C VAL A 137 -3.13 -7.19 10.76
N ALA A 138 -2.00 -7.29 11.49
CA ALA A 138 -1.09 -6.17 11.70
C ALA A 138 -0.54 -5.62 10.37
N ILE A 139 -0.14 -6.50 9.44
CA ILE A 139 0.32 -6.09 8.10
C ILE A 139 -0.80 -5.34 7.34
N CYS A 140 -2.03 -5.82 7.41
CA CYS A 140 -3.16 -5.16 6.76
C CYS A 140 -3.49 -3.80 7.40
N GLU A 141 -3.38 -3.68 8.73
CA GLU A 141 -3.55 -2.40 9.44
C GLU A 141 -2.49 -1.38 8.98
N ASP A 142 -1.23 -1.80 8.86
CA ASP A 142 -0.14 -0.95 8.36
C ASP A 142 -0.38 -0.50 6.91
N GLN A 143 -0.84 -1.41 6.04
CA GLN A 143 -1.19 -1.08 4.65
C GLN A 143 -2.28 -0.02 4.56
N VAL A 144 -3.32 -0.11 5.41
CA VAL A 144 -4.38 0.89 5.47
C VAL A 144 -3.83 2.25 5.88
N ILE A 145 -2.95 2.29 6.88
CA ILE A 145 -2.31 3.53 7.34
C ILE A 145 -1.47 4.16 6.21
N ASP A 146 -0.72 3.36 5.47
CA ASP A 146 0.09 3.84 4.35
C ASP A 146 -0.77 4.38 3.20
N ILE A 147 -1.88 3.72 2.86
CA ILE A 147 -2.82 4.21 1.85
C ILE A 147 -3.42 5.55 2.27
N ILE A 148 -3.82 5.70 3.54
CA ILE A 148 -4.36 6.96 4.06
C ILE A 148 -3.31 8.07 3.92
N ARG A 149 -2.07 7.81 4.38
CA ARG A 149 -0.96 8.76 4.31
C ARG A 149 -0.65 9.21 2.88
N VAL A 150 -0.59 8.28 1.93
CA VAL A 150 -0.37 8.58 0.51
C VAL A 150 -1.53 9.38 -0.05
N THR A 151 -2.77 9.04 0.29
CA THR A 151 -3.97 9.75 -0.16
C THR A 151 -4.00 11.19 0.36
N GLU A 152 -3.62 11.42 1.61
CA GLU A 152 -3.50 12.76 2.20
C GLU A 152 -2.42 13.58 1.50
N SER A 153 -1.24 13.00 1.28
CA SER A 153 -0.16 13.66 0.54
C SER A 153 -0.59 14.04 -0.88
N LEU A 154 -1.22 13.13 -1.61
CA LEU A 154 -1.76 13.40 -2.95
C LEU A 154 -2.83 14.51 -2.91
N ARG A 155 -3.72 14.49 -1.93
CA ARG A 155 -4.75 15.53 -1.75
C ARG A 155 -4.11 16.91 -1.55
N GLN A 156 -3.04 16.99 -0.77
CA GLN A 156 -2.31 18.25 -0.58
C GLN A 156 -1.67 18.74 -1.88
N ILE A 157 -1.01 17.85 -2.63
CA ILE A 157 -0.38 18.19 -3.92
C ILE A 157 -1.43 18.69 -4.91
N VAL A 158 -2.59 18.02 -5.02
CA VAL A 158 -3.68 18.44 -5.91
C VAL A 158 -4.24 19.80 -5.49
N LYS A 159 -4.36 20.08 -4.18
CA LYS A 159 -4.83 21.37 -3.67
C LYS A 159 -3.86 22.50 -4.03
N LEU A 160 -2.55 22.27 -3.85
CA LEU A 160 -1.51 23.23 -4.22
C LEU A 160 -1.51 23.48 -5.73
N GLY A 161 -1.50 22.43 -6.55
CA GLY A 161 -1.52 22.55 -8.01
C GLY A 161 -2.77 23.27 -8.54
N LYS A 162 -3.93 23.11 -7.89
CA LYS A 162 -5.15 23.86 -8.22
C LYS A 162 -5.01 25.37 -7.92
N SER A 163 -4.36 25.72 -6.81
CA SER A 163 -4.09 27.14 -6.48
C SER A 163 -3.13 27.76 -7.49
N ASP A 164 -2.01 27.08 -7.76
CA ASP A 164 -0.97 27.59 -8.65
C ASP A 164 -1.48 27.81 -10.08
N THR A 165 -2.27 26.87 -10.59
CA THR A 165 -2.90 26.99 -11.91
C THR A 165 -3.94 28.11 -11.96
N PHE A 166 -4.72 28.30 -10.91
CA PHE A 166 -5.68 29.40 -10.80
C PHE A 166 -4.98 30.77 -10.76
N ASP A 167 -3.88 30.88 -10.01
CA ASP A 167 -3.07 32.09 -9.94
C ASP A 167 -2.41 32.41 -11.29
N LEU A 168 -1.93 31.39 -12.01
CA LEU A 168 -1.40 31.56 -13.35
C LEU A 168 -2.48 32.04 -14.34
N PHE A 169 -3.69 31.45 -14.28
CA PHE A 169 -4.83 31.88 -15.08
C PHE A 169 -5.22 33.33 -14.78
N LYS A 170 -5.30 33.70 -13.51
CA LYS A 170 -5.61 35.06 -13.06
C LYS A 170 -4.57 36.07 -13.55
N LYS A 171 -3.29 35.71 -13.50
CA LYS A 171 -2.19 36.53 -14.05
C LYS A 171 -2.33 36.72 -15.55
N TYR A 172 -2.66 35.66 -16.30
CA TYR A 172 -2.86 35.74 -17.74
C TYR A 172 -4.07 36.61 -18.13
N ILE A 173 -5.21 36.44 -17.45
CA ILE A 173 -6.41 37.28 -17.67
C ILE A 173 -6.10 38.76 -17.40
N THR A 174 -5.39 39.06 -16.32
CA THR A 174 -4.98 40.44 -16.00
C THR A 174 -4.10 41.02 -17.10
N ALA A 175 -3.09 40.27 -17.55
CA ALA A 175 -2.20 40.69 -18.64
C ALA A 175 -2.93 40.90 -19.99
N LEU A 176 -3.96 40.09 -20.28
CA LEU A 176 -4.81 40.28 -21.46
C LEU A 176 -5.67 41.55 -21.35
N LYS A 177 -6.29 41.82 -20.19
CA LYS A 177 -7.03 43.06 -19.94
C LYS A 177 -6.15 44.29 -20.14
N GLU A 178 -4.96 44.29 -19.57
CA GLU A 178 -4.01 45.40 -19.71
C GLU A 178 -3.59 45.64 -21.18
N ARG A 179 -3.39 44.57 -21.96
CA ARG A 179 -3.13 44.69 -23.41
C ARG A 179 -4.32 45.26 -24.16
N ASN A 180 -5.53 44.81 -23.85
CA ASN A 180 -6.75 45.32 -24.48
C ASN A 180 -6.97 46.81 -24.15
N ASP A 181 -6.74 47.22 -22.90
CA ASP A 181 -6.85 48.62 -22.48
C ASP A 181 -5.82 49.52 -23.18
N LYS A 182 -4.58 49.03 -23.36
CA LYS A 182 -3.55 49.72 -24.16
C LYS A 182 -3.96 49.84 -25.62
N PHE A 183 -4.52 48.78 -26.22
CA PHE A 183 -5.02 48.81 -27.58
C PHE A 183 -6.17 49.82 -27.74
N LEU A 184 -7.11 49.85 -26.80
CA LEU A 184 -8.25 50.77 -26.80
C LEU A 184 -7.81 52.22 -26.65
N LYS A 185 -6.83 52.50 -25.77
CA LYS A 185 -6.21 53.83 -25.64
C LYS A 185 -5.51 54.25 -26.93
N LYS A 186 -4.73 53.37 -27.56
CA LYS A 186 -4.03 53.65 -28.82
C LYS A 186 -5.00 53.87 -29.98
N LYS A 187 -6.11 53.13 -30.04
CA LYS A 187 -7.19 53.35 -31.01
C LYS A 187 -7.85 54.72 -30.81
N LYS A 188 -8.14 55.11 -29.56
CA LYS A 188 -8.71 56.43 -29.24
C LYS A 188 -7.77 57.59 -29.59
N THR A 189 -6.47 57.46 -29.35
CA THR A 189 -5.50 58.50 -29.74
C THR A 189 -5.37 58.62 -31.25
N LEU A 190 -5.32 57.50 -31.98
CA LEU A 190 -5.31 57.51 -33.45
C LEU A 190 -6.59 58.10 -34.06
N ILE A 191 -7.76 57.86 -33.46
CA ILE A 191 -9.02 58.50 -33.89
C ILE A 191 -8.97 60.01 -33.61
N LYS A 192 -8.36 60.43 -32.51
CA LYS A 192 -8.20 61.84 -32.15
C LYS A 192 -7.22 62.54 -33.11
N GLU A 193 -6.09 61.92 -33.43
CA GLU A 193 -5.13 62.41 -34.43
C GLU A 193 -5.74 62.46 -35.83
N LYS A 194 -6.50 61.44 -36.26
CA LYS A 194 -7.22 61.47 -37.53
C LYS A 194 -8.25 62.61 -37.59
N LYS A 195 -8.99 62.87 -36.50
CA LYS A 195 -9.89 64.03 -36.41
C LYS A 195 -9.13 65.36 -36.44
N SER A 196 -7.96 65.46 -35.82
CA SER A 196 -7.11 66.66 -35.88
C SER A 196 -6.55 66.91 -37.30
N ILE A 197 -6.19 65.85 -38.01
CA ILE A 197 -5.70 65.91 -39.40
C ILE A 197 -6.84 66.28 -40.37
N GLU A 198 -8.06 65.82 -40.11
CA GLU A 198 -9.26 66.18 -40.88
C GLU A 198 -9.68 67.66 -40.65
N VAL A 199 -9.40 68.20 -39.46
CA VAL A 199 -9.52 69.63 -39.17
C VAL A 199 -8.40 70.45 -39.83
N GLN A 200 -7.17 69.92 -39.95
CA GLN A 200 -6.08 70.59 -40.66
C GLN A 200 -6.24 70.55 -42.19
N LYS A 201 -6.82 69.49 -42.77
CA LYS A 201 -7.18 69.44 -44.19
C LYS A 201 -8.26 70.46 -44.57
N LYS A 202 -9.10 70.90 -43.62
CA LYS A 202 -10.04 72.01 -43.80
C LYS A 202 -9.41 73.41 -43.74
N VAL A 203 -8.12 73.54 -43.41
CA VAL A 203 -7.45 74.85 -43.25
C VAL A 203 -6.47 75.15 -44.40
N THR A 204 -6.14 74.18 -45.27
CA THR A 204 -5.17 74.37 -46.37
C THR A 204 -5.75 74.42 -47.78
N GLU A 205 -7.06 74.43 -47.97
CA GLU A 205 -7.67 74.66 -49.29
C GLU A 205 -8.79 75.70 -49.20
N ASP A 206 -8.40 76.97 -49.19
CA ASP A 206 -9.26 78.08 -49.63
C ASP A 206 -8.42 79.10 -50.41
N SER A 207 -8.11 78.76 -51.67
CA SER A 207 -7.95 79.75 -52.74
C SER A 207 -8.20 79.10 -54.12
N SER A 208 -9.47 78.97 -54.49
CA SER A 208 -10.05 79.32 -55.80
C SER A 208 -11.41 78.64 -55.99
N LYS A 209 -12.45 79.46 -56.06
CA LYS A 209 -13.80 79.05 -56.49
C LYS A 209 -13.79 78.76 -58.00
N VAL A 210 -14.63 77.82 -58.42
CA VAL A 210 -15.74 77.97 -59.40
C VAL A 210 -16.01 76.62 -60.06
N GLY A 211 -17.24 76.11 -60.00
CA GLY A 211 -17.67 74.96 -60.79
C GLY A 211 -18.97 74.31 -60.32
N HIS A 212 -20.06 74.68 -60.97
CA HIS A 212 -21.46 74.37 -60.70
C HIS A 212 -21.90 72.93 -61.09
N CYS A 213 -22.86 72.38 -60.33
CA CYS A 213 -23.99 71.48 -60.71
C CYS A 213 -23.79 69.99 -61.05
N ASN A 214 -24.44 69.06 -60.32
CA ASN A 214 -25.86 68.69 -60.47
C ASN A 214 -26.32 67.61 -59.44
N ASP A 215 -27.64 67.52 -59.32
CA ASP A 215 -28.52 66.75 -58.43
C ASP A 215 -28.28 65.22 -58.32
N VAL A 216 -28.73 64.62 -57.20
CA VAL A 216 -29.94 63.77 -57.12
C VAL A 216 -30.13 63.23 -55.68
N ASP A 217 -31.39 63.24 -55.29
CA ASP A 217 -32.05 62.91 -54.02
C ASP A 217 -32.08 61.40 -53.65
N MET A 218 -32.55 61.14 -52.41
CA MET A 218 -33.25 59.96 -51.87
C MET A 218 -32.56 59.15 -50.76
N GLY A 219 -33.19 59.13 -49.58
CA GLY A 219 -33.20 57.94 -48.72
C GLY A 219 -33.24 58.18 -47.20
N GLU A 220 -34.44 58.29 -46.67
CA GLU A 220 -34.81 58.37 -45.25
C GLU A 220 -34.66 57.06 -44.44
N ASN A 221 -34.51 57.29 -43.13
CA ASN A 221 -35.08 56.58 -41.97
C ASN A 221 -34.37 55.41 -41.25
N ASP A 222 -34.14 55.73 -39.98
CA ASP A 222 -33.85 54.89 -38.82
C ASP A 222 -35.05 54.02 -38.39
N ASN A 223 -34.72 52.89 -37.76
CA ASN A 223 -35.41 52.12 -36.70
C ASN A 223 -34.87 50.68 -36.81
N GLU A 224 -34.63 49.86 -35.80
CA GLU A 224 -34.95 49.71 -34.37
C GLU A 224 -33.90 48.64 -33.90
N GLU A 225 -33.55 48.37 -32.65
CA GLU A 225 -34.39 48.03 -31.51
C GLU A 225 -33.48 47.76 -30.29
N ASN A 226 -33.97 48.12 -29.11
CA ASN A 226 -33.43 47.73 -27.81
C ASN A 226 -33.73 46.26 -27.53
N ASN A 227 -32.84 45.53 -26.83
CA ASN A 227 -33.33 44.72 -25.73
C ASN A 227 -32.30 44.45 -24.62
N CYS A 228 -32.74 44.75 -23.40
CA CYS A 228 -32.10 44.49 -22.13
C CYS A 228 -32.77 43.26 -21.52
N ILE A 229 -32.01 42.21 -21.20
CA ILE A 229 -32.51 41.10 -20.38
C ILE A 229 -31.74 41.08 -19.07
N LYS A 230 -32.44 41.50 -18.01
CA LYS A 230 -32.18 41.16 -16.62
C LYS A 230 -32.45 39.66 -16.44
N MET A 231 -31.58 38.95 -15.73
CA MET A 231 -31.99 37.75 -14.99
C MET A 231 -31.42 37.79 -13.58
N GLU A 232 -32.33 37.54 -12.66
CA GLU A 232 -32.28 37.67 -11.22
C GLU A 232 -31.51 36.52 -10.56
N ASN A 233 -30.98 36.81 -9.37
CA ASN A 233 -30.52 35.85 -8.40
C ASN A 233 -31.64 34.88 -8.00
N LYS A 234 -31.38 33.58 -8.08
CA LYS A 234 -32.04 32.57 -7.24
C LYS A 234 -30.99 31.58 -6.74
N GLU A 235 -30.57 31.80 -5.50
CA GLU A 235 -30.00 30.78 -4.64
C GLU A 235 -31.08 29.73 -4.37
N GLY A 236 -30.77 28.47 -4.67
CA GLY A 236 -31.57 27.31 -4.35
C GLY A 236 -30.65 26.23 -3.83
N GLU A 237 -30.39 26.28 -2.52
CA GLU A 237 -29.72 25.22 -1.78
C GLU A 237 -30.61 23.98 -1.78
N SER A 238 -30.17 22.93 -2.47
CA SER A 238 -30.65 21.57 -2.21
C SER A 238 -29.68 20.91 -1.21
N ASN A 239 -30.14 20.83 0.04
CA ASN A 239 -29.54 20.09 1.14
C ASN A 239 -29.12 18.67 0.74
N ILE A 240 -27.83 18.37 0.85
CA ILE A 240 -27.33 17.02 1.14
C ILE A 240 -26.56 17.15 2.44
N ILE A 241 -27.24 16.86 3.55
CA ILE A 241 -26.63 16.69 4.87
C ILE A 241 -25.89 15.35 4.83
N ILE A 242 -24.56 15.40 4.72
CA ILE A 242 -23.68 14.31 5.17
C ILE A 242 -23.13 14.81 6.50
N GLU A 243 -23.62 14.22 7.59
CA GLU A 243 -23.17 14.48 8.95
C GLU A 243 -21.65 14.32 9.05
N ILE A 244 -20.96 15.44 9.27
CA ILE A 244 -19.56 15.50 9.66
C ILE A 244 -19.50 15.14 11.14
N ASN A 245 -19.27 13.87 11.45
CA ASN A 245 -19.04 13.40 12.82
C ASN A 245 -17.87 12.40 12.93
N ASN A 246 -16.83 12.58 12.10
CA ASN A 246 -15.69 11.64 12.03
C ASN A 246 -14.37 12.16 12.63
N ASP A 247 -14.18 13.45 12.86
CA ASP A 247 -12.87 13.99 13.26
C ASP A 247 -12.49 13.71 14.73
N GLU A 248 -13.47 13.59 15.65
CA GLU A 248 -13.18 13.18 17.04
C GLU A 248 -12.91 11.67 17.22
N GLN A 249 -13.40 10.83 16.29
CA GLN A 249 -13.23 9.38 16.37
C GLN A 249 -11.88 8.94 15.80
N LEU A 250 -11.38 9.63 14.76
CA LEU A 250 -10.05 9.41 14.18
C LEU A 250 -8.94 9.77 15.17
N THR A 251 -9.03 10.94 15.82
CA THR A 251 -8.02 11.39 16.80
C THR A 251 -7.94 10.51 18.07
N LYS A 252 -9.07 9.96 18.53
CA LYS A 252 -9.11 8.97 19.63
C LYS A 252 -8.57 7.60 19.20
N LYS A 253 -8.79 7.17 17.95
CA LYS A 253 -8.21 5.94 17.39
C LYS A 253 -6.70 6.07 17.20
N GLU A 254 -6.23 7.18 16.65
CA GLU A 254 -4.79 7.46 16.45
C GLU A 254 -4.02 7.45 17.77
N LYS A 255 -4.56 8.08 18.83
CA LYS A 255 -3.96 8.03 20.18
C LYS A 255 -3.97 6.62 20.79
N LYS A 256 -5.00 5.82 20.51
CA LYS A 256 -5.11 4.42 20.99
C LYS A 256 -4.17 3.47 20.24
N ILE A 257 -3.93 3.73 18.96
CA ILE A 257 -3.00 2.99 18.08
C ILE A 257 -1.54 3.34 18.43
N GLY A 258 -1.22 4.62 18.64
CA GLY A 258 0.10 5.04 19.13
C GLY A 258 0.49 4.41 20.46
N ASN A 259 -0.47 4.31 21.40
CA ASN A 259 -0.26 3.63 22.70
C ASN A 259 -0.20 2.09 22.62
N LYS A 260 -0.61 1.49 21.49
CA LYS A 260 -0.48 0.05 21.25
C LYS A 260 0.88 -0.26 20.62
N ILE A 261 1.28 0.50 19.61
CA ILE A 261 2.61 0.43 18.97
C ILE A 261 3.74 0.68 19.99
N ALA A 262 3.57 1.60 20.94
CA ALA A 262 4.56 1.84 21.99
C ALA A 262 4.69 0.65 22.98
N ARG A 263 3.59 -0.07 23.25
CA ARG A 263 3.61 -1.27 24.11
C ARG A 263 4.19 -2.48 23.40
N ASP A 264 3.91 -2.64 22.12
CA ASP A 264 4.43 -3.75 21.31
C ASP A 264 5.94 -3.57 21.04
N LYS A 265 6.43 -2.33 20.91
CA LYS A 265 7.88 -2.02 20.92
C LYS A 265 8.54 -2.36 22.26
N GLN A 266 7.95 -1.96 23.39
CA GLN A 266 8.46 -2.34 24.71
C GLN A 266 8.49 -3.86 24.92
N PHE A 267 7.50 -4.60 24.38
CA PHE A 267 7.49 -6.06 24.42
C PHE A 267 8.56 -6.69 23.54
N ALA A 268 8.84 -6.12 22.36
CA ALA A 268 9.90 -6.60 21.47
C ALA A 268 11.31 -6.32 22.05
N ASP A 269 11.49 -5.17 22.72
CA ASP A 269 12.76 -4.79 23.35
C ASP A 269 13.09 -5.70 24.55
N ILE A 270 12.09 -6.17 25.31
CA ILE A 270 12.28 -7.14 26.41
C ILE A 270 12.87 -8.48 25.93
N PHE A 271 12.57 -8.91 24.70
CA PHE A 271 13.11 -10.16 24.14
C PHE A 271 14.41 -9.99 23.37
N ASN A 272 14.75 -8.77 22.93
CA ASN A 272 16.00 -8.48 22.24
C ASN A 272 17.17 -8.14 23.18
N ASP A 273 16.91 -7.72 24.42
CA ASP A 273 17.96 -7.48 25.44
C ASP A 273 18.48 -8.76 26.12
N SER A 274 18.09 -9.94 25.65
CA SER A 274 18.62 -11.24 26.12
C SER A 274 19.59 -11.87 25.12
N THR A 275 20.52 -11.09 24.56
CA THR A 275 21.67 -11.64 23.82
C THR A 275 22.97 -10.93 24.20
N ILE A 276 23.67 -11.55 25.16
CA ILE A 276 25.06 -11.38 25.63
C ILE A 276 25.36 -10.13 26.47
#